data_AF-G7IWS9-F1
#
_entry.id   AF-G7IWS9-F1
#
_cell.length_a   1.000
_cell.length_b   1.000
_cell.length_c   1.000
_cell.angle_alpha   90.00
_cell.angle_beta   90.00
_cell.angle_gamma   90.00
#
_symmetry.space_group_name_H-M   'P 1'
#
loop_
_entity.id
_entity.type
_entity.pdbx_description
1 polymer ?
#
loop_
_entity_poly.entity_id
_entity_poly.type
_entity_poly.pdbx_seq_one_letter_code
_entity_poly.pdbx_strand_id
1 'polypeptide(L)'
;MSLNMIPIIIIFVGLLLASSSCSYSTPNNTSYYKTPTPTSPSLSHDSPSPYHFPLLKKGKKKPPPPPQPIVTPFEYLKIVQTWPTTFCKVNKCINPPPTTWFTIHGLWPSNYSDPQPRLCTKEKIDWSTFSSLVSMTDLRKYWPRLDTAVRNDDLFFWSEQWDNHGTCSSMHPPDFFNLAFKIYHKKELKTILQNEGIIPGGIKPETSQKIFDTIETGIGGFKPQIECLRVQNKDYLYQIKLCLDKTGDKYKDCPGPLIKCPMDVYFP
;
A
#
# COMPACT_ATOMS: atom_id res chain seq x y z
N MET A 1 50.64 19.49 34.00
CA MET A 1 50.50 18.04 33.78
C MET A 1 50.11 17.83 32.32
N SER A 2 50.99 17.15 31.57
CA SER A 2 50.94 17.00 30.12
C SER A 2 49.79 16.08 29.69
N LEU A 3 48.98 16.50 28.71
CA LEU A 3 48.00 15.67 28.02
C LEU A 3 48.67 15.03 26.80
N ASN A 4 48.88 13.72 26.85
CA ASN A 4 49.34 12.93 25.71
C ASN A 4 48.22 12.84 24.65
N MET A 5 48.43 13.44 23.48
CA MET A 5 47.64 13.18 22.28
C MET A 5 48.09 11.87 21.65
N ILE A 6 47.16 10.95 21.43
CA ILE A 6 47.35 9.72 20.65
C ILE A 6 46.94 10.03 19.21
N PRO A 7 47.79 9.87 18.18
CA PRO A 7 47.39 10.07 16.80
C PRO A 7 46.62 8.85 16.28
N ILE A 8 45.39 9.08 15.79
CA ILE A 8 44.58 8.09 15.10
C ILE A 8 45.10 7.98 13.65
N ILE A 9 45.70 6.85 13.32
CA ILE A 9 46.09 6.50 11.95
C ILE A 9 44.84 6.01 11.20
N ILE A 10 44.36 6.81 10.25
CA ILE A 10 43.25 6.45 9.36
C ILE A 10 43.84 5.67 8.17
N ILE A 11 43.62 4.35 8.15
CA ILE A 11 43.98 3.49 7.00
C ILE A 11 42.82 3.54 6.00
N PHE A 12 43.03 4.23 4.87
CA PHE A 12 42.14 4.16 3.71
C PHE A 12 42.39 2.84 2.95
N VAL A 13 41.47 1.90 3.07
CA VAL A 13 41.42 0.72 2.19
C VAL A 13 40.61 1.10 0.95
N GLY A 14 41.30 1.40 -0.15
CA GLY A 14 40.68 1.65 -1.45
C GLY A 14 40.12 0.35 -2.03
N LEU A 15 38.80 0.28 -2.20
CA LEU A 15 38.15 -0.77 -2.97
C LEU A 15 38.26 -0.42 -4.47
N LEU A 16 39.13 -1.13 -5.18
CA LEU A 16 39.17 -1.16 -6.65
C LEU A 16 37.97 -1.96 -7.16
N LEU A 17 36.95 -1.27 -7.68
CA LEU A 17 35.87 -1.91 -8.44
C LEU A 17 36.32 -2.01 -9.91
N ALA A 18 36.67 -3.23 -10.33
CA ALA A 18 36.84 -3.56 -11.75
C ALA A 18 35.47 -3.65 -12.42
N SER A 19 35.20 -2.76 -13.37
CA SER A 19 34.00 -2.77 -14.21
C SER A 19 34.18 -3.76 -15.37
N SER A 20 33.63 -4.96 -15.23
CA SER A 20 33.53 -5.92 -16.34
C SER A 20 32.35 -5.55 -17.24
N SER A 21 32.66 -4.98 -18.41
CA SER A 21 31.68 -4.67 -19.46
C SER A 21 31.46 -5.92 -20.31
N CYS A 22 30.34 -6.63 -20.10
CA CYS A 22 29.92 -7.68 -21.02
C CYS A 22 29.22 -7.05 -22.23
N SER A 23 29.88 -7.09 -23.38
CA SER A 23 29.30 -6.71 -24.68
C SER A 23 28.48 -7.88 -25.22
N TYR A 24 27.19 -7.66 -25.46
CA TYR A 24 26.31 -8.64 -26.09
C TYR A 24 26.35 -8.44 -27.61
N SER A 25 26.86 -9.42 -28.33
CA SER A 25 26.84 -9.47 -29.79
C SER A 25 25.50 -10.04 -30.28
N THR A 26 24.75 -9.26 -31.05
CA THR A 26 23.55 -9.73 -31.77
C THR A 26 23.95 -10.30 -33.13
N PRO A 27 23.44 -11.48 -33.55
CA PRO A 27 23.63 -11.97 -34.91
C PRO A 27 22.72 -11.21 -35.89
N ASN A 28 23.33 -10.68 -36.95
CA ASN A 28 22.64 -10.21 -38.15
C ASN A 28 21.93 -11.37 -38.83
N ASN A 29 20.61 -11.27 -39.01
CA ASN A 29 19.87 -12.14 -39.91
C ASN A 29 19.08 -11.28 -40.92
N THR A 30 19.75 -10.90 -42.00
CA THR A 30 19.15 -10.33 -43.20
C THR A 30 18.59 -11.47 -44.04
N SER A 31 17.29 -11.71 -43.98
CA SER A 31 16.57 -12.51 -44.97
C SER A 31 15.75 -11.59 -45.89
N TYR A 32 16.07 -11.71 -47.17
CA TYR A 32 15.50 -11.00 -48.30
C TYR A 32 14.03 -11.39 -48.49
N TYR A 33 13.11 -10.43 -48.42
CA TYR A 33 11.78 -10.58 -48.99
C TYR A 33 11.69 -9.76 -50.28
N LYS A 34 11.69 -10.47 -51.41
CA LYS A 34 11.31 -9.94 -52.74
C LYS A 34 9.83 -9.60 -52.72
N THR A 35 9.50 -8.33 -52.92
CA THR A 35 8.16 -7.85 -53.26
C THR A 35 7.84 -8.15 -54.74
N PRO A 36 6.67 -8.75 -55.06
CA PRO A 36 6.17 -8.75 -56.42
C PRO A 36 5.39 -7.47 -56.72
N THR A 37 5.76 -6.81 -57.82
CA THR A 37 5.00 -5.77 -58.51
C THR A 37 3.62 -6.27 -58.96
N PRO A 38 2.52 -5.51 -58.76
CA PRO A 38 1.25 -5.79 -59.41
C PRO A 38 1.20 -5.15 -60.81
N THR A 39 1.03 -5.98 -61.82
CA THR A 39 0.63 -5.60 -63.18
C THR A 39 -0.85 -5.24 -63.23
N SER A 40 -1.16 -4.05 -63.76
CA SER A 40 -2.53 -3.65 -64.11
C SER A 40 -2.98 -4.31 -65.42
N PRO A 41 -4.25 -4.74 -65.49
CA PRO A 41 -4.98 -4.80 -66.75
C PRO A 41 -6.00 -3.66 -66.83
N SER A 42 -5.89 -2.90 -67.91
CA SER A 42 -6.90 -1.97 -68.41
C SER A 42 -8.15 -2.74 -68.85
N LEU A 43 -9.32 -2.37 -68.33
CA LEU A 43 -10.60 -2.76 -68.92
C LEU A 43 -11.57 -1.58 -68.89
N SER A 44 -12.34 -1.54 -69.97
CA SER A 44 -13.08 -0.45 -70.59
C SER A 44 -14.34 -0.02 -69.88
N HIS A 45 -14.72 1.23 -70.19
CA HIS A 45 -15.98 1.88 -69.89
C HIS A 45 -17.22 1.01 -70.18
N ASP A 46 -18.16 1.00 -69.24
CA ASP A 46 -19.59 1.15 -69.54
C ASP A 46 -20.32 1.74 -68.32
N SER A 47 -21.07 2.82 -68.57
CA SER A 47 -21.90 3.53 -67.58
C SER A 47 -23.31 2.94 -67.52
N PRO A 48 -23.84 2.63 -66.32
CA PRO A 48 -25.27 2.54 -66.11
C PRO A 48 -25.79 3.75 -65.30
N SER A 49 -26.91 4.26 -65.80
CA SER A 49 -27.79 5.33 -65.30
C SER A 49 -28.03 5.36 -63.78
N PRO A 50 -28.21 6.55 -63.16
CA PRO A 50 -28.41 6.68 -61.72
C PRO A 50 -29.80 6.26 -61.29
N TYR A 51 -29.91 5.07 -60.68
CA TYR A 51 -31.08 4.72 -59.87
C TYR A 51 -31.06 5.51 -58.56
N HIS A 52 -32.08 6.34 -58.37
CA HIS A 52 -32.33 7.12 -57.16
C HIS A 52 -32.74 6.19 -56.02
N PHE A 53 -31.83 5.91 -55.08
CA PHE A 53 -32.18 5.29 -53.80
C PHE A 53 -32.67 6.38 -52.83
N PRO A 54 -33.86 6.24 -52.21
CA PRO A 54 -34.28 7.15 -51.17
C PRO A 54 -33.30 7.10 -49.99
N LEU A 55 -32.73 8.25 -49.62
CA LEU A 55 -31.94 8.41 -48.41
C LEU A 55 -32.80 8.05 -47.19
N LEU A 56 -32.57 6.87 -46.62
CA LEU A 56 -33.04 6.53 -45.28
C LEU A 56 -32.48 7.57 -44.30
N LYS A 57 -33.37 8.39 -43.74
CA LYS A 57 -33.02 9.36 -42.69
C LYS A 57 -32.30 8.62 -41.57
N LYS A 58 -31.02 8.94 -41.34
CA LYS A 58 -30.27 8.50 -40.16
C LYS A 58 -31.07 8.86 -38.91
N GLY A 59 -31.69 7.87 -38.29
CA GLY A 59 -32.26 8.02 -36.95
C GLY A 59 -31.16 8.51 -36.02
N LYS A 60 -31.46 9.55 -35.24
CA LYS A 60 -30.55 10.06 -34.20
C LYS A 60 -30.27 8.89 -33.25
N LYS A 61 -29.04 8.33 -33.27
CA LYS A 61 -28.63 7.33 -32.28
C LYS A 61 -28.76 7.96 -30.91
N LYS A 62 -29.56 7.35 -30.04
CA LYS A 62 -29.72 7.77 -28.65
C LYS A 62 -28.31 7.80 -28.01
N PRO A 63 -27.93 8.86 -27.27
CA PRO A 63 -26.63 8.91 -26.61
C PRO A 63 -26.45 7.67 -25.72
N PRO A 64 -25.21 7.17 -25.57
CA PRO A 64 -24.93 6.07 -24.65
C PRO A 64 -25.51 6.40 -23.28
N PRO A 65 -26.05 5.41 -22.55
CA PRO A 65 -26.39 5.60 -21.15
C PRO A 65 -25.19 6.21 -20.42
N PRO A 66 -25.40 7.13 -19.47
CA PRO A 66 -24.33 7.56 -18.58
C PRO A 66 -23.63 6.32 -18.02
N PRO A 67 -22.29 6.32 -17.90
CA PRO A 67 -21.58 5.24 -17.23
C PRO A 67 -22.28 4.97 -15.91
N GLN A 68 -22.73 3.73 -15.71
CA GLN A 68 -23.32 3.36 -14.42
C GLN A 68 -22.26 3.66 -13.35
N PRO A 69 -22.63 4.32 -12.24
CA PRO A 69 -21.69 4.59 -11.16
C PRO A 69 -21.05 3.26 -10.79
N ILE A 70 -19.71 3.21 -10.82
CA ILE A 70 -18.97 2.03 -10.37
C ILE A 70 -19.43 1.78 -8.95
N VAL A 71 -20.24 0.74 -8.74
CA VAL A 71 -20.68 0.32 -7.42
C VAL A 71 -19.47 -0.31 -6.77
N THR A 72 -18.62 0.51 -6.15
CA THR A 72 -17.52 -0.01 -5.34
C THR A 72 -18.14 -0.70 -4.13
N PRO A 73 -17.71 -1.92 -3.78
CA PRO A 73 -18.33 -2.71 -2.70
C PRO A 73 -18.04 -2.14 -1.30
N PHE A 74 -17.33 -1.01 -1.23
CA PHE A 74 -16.96 -0.31 -0.02
C PHE A 74 -17.20 1.21 -0.11
N GLU A 75 -17.28 1.89 1.04
CA GLU A 75 -17.57 3.33 1.17
C GLU A 75 -16.33 4.19 1.47
N TYR A 76 -15.33 3.63 2.16
CA TYR A 76 -14.08 4.32 2.50
C TYR A 76 -12.93 3.34 2.75
N LEU A 77 -11.69 3.83 2.73
CA LEU A 77 -10.51 3.03 3.08
C LEU A 77 -10.07 3.29 4.51
N LYS A 78 -9.56 2.26 5.17
CA LYS A 78 -8.95 2.36 6.49
C LYS A 78 -7.55 1.75 6.46
N ILE A 79 -6.51 2.56 6.65
CA ILE A 79 -5.16 2.04 6.87
C ILE A 79 -4.98 1.75 8.35
N VAL A 80 -4.64 0.51 8.68
CA VAL A 80 -4.48 0.02 10.05
C VAL A 80 -2.99 -0.19 10.30
N GLN A 81 -2.47 0.49 11.32
CA GLN A 81 -1.06 0.40 11.70
C GLN A 81 -0.96 -0.14 13.13
N THR A 82 -0.03 -1.07 13.36
CA THR A 82 0.21 -1.76 14.63
C THR A 82 1.53 -1.32 15.23
N TRP A 83 1.56 -1.09 16.55
CA TRP A 83 2.81 -0.90 17.27
C TRP A 83 3.44 -2.26 17.60
N PRO A 84 4.63 -2.60 17.05
CA PRO A 84 5.18 -3.94 17.19
C PRO A 84 5.49 -4.33 18.64
N THR A 85 5.99 -3.39 19.45
CA THR A 85 6.32 -3.67 20.86
C THR A 85 5.09 -4.11 21.64
N THR A 86 3.92 -3.49 21.42
CA THR A 86 2.68 -3.90 22.08
C THR A 86 2.17 -5.24 21.56
N PHE A 87 2.20 -5.45 20.24
CA PHE A 87 1.83 -6.74 19.63
C PHE A 87 2.64 -7.89 20.26
N CYS A 88 3.94 -7.69 20.46
CA CYS A 88 4.86 -8.69 21.00
C CYS A 88 4.82 -8.85 22.52
N LYS A 89 3.97 -8.09 23.25
CA LYS A 89 3.71 -8.36 24.66
C LYS A 89 2.78 -9.54 24.90
N VAL A 90 1.97 -9.91 23.91
CA VAL A 90 1.02 -11.04 23.99
C VAL A 90 1.28 -12.14 22.96
N ASN A 91 2.12 -11.86 21.96
CA ASN A 91 2.51 -12.83 20.95
C ASN A 91 3.99 -13.18 21.10
N LYS A 92 4.35 -14.41 20.74
CA LYS A 92 5.75 -14.81 20.62
C LYS A 92 6.33 -14.16 19.37
N CYS A 93 7.28 -13.25 19.55
CA CYS A 93 7.96 -12.54 18.47
C CYS A 93 9.46 -12.80 18.48
N ILE A 94 10.13 -12.26 17.46
CA ILE A 94 11.57 -11.96 17.54
C ILE A 94 11.79 -10.92 18.64
N ASN A 95 12.85 -11.12 19.42
CA ASN A 95 13.23 -10.20 20.50
C ASN A 95 14.61 -9.59 20.19
N PRO A 96 14.76 -8.25 20.15
CA PRO A 96 13.73 -7.24 20.37
C PRO A 96 12.79 -7.06 19.17
N PRO A 97 11.52 -6.69 19.40
CA PRO A 97 10.61 -6.29 18.32
C PRO A 97 11.08 -4.99 17.66
N PRO A 98 10.70 -4.73 16.40
CA PRO A 98 11.00 -3.45 15.76
C PRO A 98 10.35 -2.26 16.50
N THR A 99 11.13 -1.23 16.81
CA THR A 99 10.66 -0.02 17.52
C THR A 99 10.78 1.24 16.66
N THR A 100 11.14 1.09 15.39
CA THR A 100 11.48 2.24 14.54
C THR A 100 10.25 2.97 14.04
N TRP A 101 9.16 2.26 13.73
CA TRP A 101 7.90 2.77 13.20
C TRP A 101 6.74 1.84 13.58
N PHE A 102 5.51 2.34 13.49
CA PHE A 102 4.34 1.48 13.39
C PHE A 102 4.40 0.68 12.09
N THR A 103 4.01 -0.59 12.10
CA THR A 103 3.93 -1.41 10.88
C THR A 103 2.50 -1.45 10.35
N ILE A 104 2.34 -1.59 9.05
CA ILE A 104 1.05 -1.84 8.42
C ILE A 104 0.54 -3.20 8.91
N HIS A 105 -0.69 -3.21 9.43
CA HIS A 105 -1.48 -4.42 9.57
C HIS A 105 -2.23 -4.69 8.27
N GLY A 106 -2.95 -3.67 7.76
CA GLY A 106 -3.68 -3.79 6.50
C GLY A 106 -4.35 -2.52 6.02
N LEU A 107 -4.73 -2.54 4.74
CA LEU A 107 -5.62 -1.57 4.12
C LEU A 107 -7.00 -2.20 3.98
N TRP A 108 -8.01 -1.65 4.64
CA TRP A 108 -9.33 -2.27 4.74
C TRP A 108 -10.39 -1.41 4.03
N PRO A 109 -10.87 -1.85 2.85
CA PRO A 109 -12.15 -1.40 2.31
C PRO A 109 -13.25 -1.57 3.36
N SER A 110 -13.93 -0.49 3.72
CA SER A 110 -14.83 -0.42 4.85
C SER A 110 -16.17 0.25 4.47
N ASN A 111 -17.22 -0.11 5.20
CA ASN A 111 -18.55 0.51 5.13
C ASN A 111 -18.91 1.13 6.48
N TYR A 112 -19.88 2.04 6.49
CA TYR A 112 -20.41 2.60 7.75
C TYR A 112 -21.23 1.58 8.54
N SER A 113 -21.74 0.55 7.86
CA SER A 113 -22.37 -0.60 8.48
C SER A 113 -21.35 -1.69 8.78
N ASP A 114 -21.43 -2.25 9.98
CA ASP A 114 -20.73 -3.48 10.33
C ASP A 114 -21.55 -4.72 9.89
N PRO A 115 -20.89 -5.83 9.50
CA PRO A 115 -19.45 -5.98 9.39
C PRO A 115 -18.88 -5.35 8.12
N GLN A 116 -17.61 -4.91 8.17
CA GLN A 116 -16.87 -4.48 6.99
C GLN A 116 -16.77 -5.61 5.93
N PRO A 117 -16.74 -5.28 4.62
CA PRO A 117 -16.69 -6.28 3.56
C PRO A 117 -15.41 -7.11 3.62
N ARG A 118 -15.53 -8.43 3.40
CA ARG A 118 -14.43 -9.39 3.40
C ARG A 118 -14.65 -10.51 2.39
N LEU A 119 -13.58 -11.13 1.93
CA LEU A 119 -13.61 -12.33 1.06
C LEU A 119 -14.50 -12.14 -0.18
N CYS A 120 -14.41 -10.98 -0.83
CA CYS A 120 -15.37 -10.57 -1.87
C CYS A 120 -15.17 -11.30 -3.21
N THR A 121 -13.95 -11.74 -3.52
CA THR A 121 -13.62 -12.51 -4.73
C THR A 121 -12.65 -13.64 -4.39
N LYS A 122 -12.38 -14.52 -5.37
CA LYS A 122 -11.42 -15.64 -5.25
C LYS A 122 -10.08 -15.35 -5.95
N GLU A 123 -9.86 -14.14 -6.44
CA GLU A 123 -8.59 -13.74 -7.07
C GLU A 123 -7.45 -13.95 -6.07
N LYS A 124 -6.32 -14.48 -6.53
CA LYS A 124 -5.13 -14.73 -5.72
C LYS A 124 -3.97 -13.88 -6.22
N ILE A 125 -3.02 -13.63 -5.32
CA ILE A 125 -1.76 -13.00 -5.69
C ILE A 125 -0.98 -13.96 -6.59
N ASP A 126 -0.67 -13.52 -7.82
CA ASP A 126 0.32 -14.19 -8.65
C ASP A 126 1.73 -13.77 -8.22
N TRP A 127 2.35 -14.58 -7.36
CA TRP A 127 3.68 -14.31 -6.82
C TRP A 127 4.78 -14.25 -7.88
N SER A 128 4.57 -14.83 -9.07
CA SER A 128 5.57 -14.82 -10.15
C SER A 128 5.76 -13.42 -10.75
N THR A 129 4.70 -12.62 -10.79
CA THR A 129 4.70 -11.25 -11.31
C THR A 129 4.67 -10.21 -10.20
N PHE A 130 4.15 -10.55 -9.02
CA PHE A 130 4.00 -9.61 -7.90
C PHE A 130 5.33 -8.98 -7.46
N SER A 131 6.40 -9.77 -7.37
CA SER A 131 7.69 -9.32 -6.84
C SER A 131 8.41 -8.30 -7.74
N SER A 132 8.03 -8.18 -9.02
CA SER A 132 8.54 -7.15 -9.93
C SER A 132 7.71 -5.86 -9.91
N LEU A 133 6.50 -5.90 -9.36
CA LEU A 133 5.54 -4.79 -9.33
C LEU A 133 5.40 -4.15 -7.94
N VAL A 134 5.75 -4.88 -6.88
CA VAL A 134 5.70 -4.43 -5.49
C VAL A 134 7.03 -4.69 -4.81
N SER A 135 7.53 -3.69 -4.08
CA SER A 135 8.80 -3.79 -3.35
C SER A 135 8.72 -4.81 -2.21
N MET A 136 9.29 -6.00 -2.44
CA MET A 136 9.40 -7.05 -1.41
C MET A 136 10.26 -6.65 -0.22
N THR A 137 11.15 -5.67 -0.41
CA THR A 137 11.95 -5.09 0.68
C THR A 137 11.09 -4.20 1.56
N ASP A 138 10.24 -3.35 0.97
CA ASP A 138 9.35 -2.48 1.73
C ASP A 138 8.23 -3.26 2.42
N LEU A 139 7.70 -4.31 1.79
CA LEU A 139 6.75 -5.22 2.43
C LEU A 139 7.33 -5.84 3.71
N ARG A 140 8.54 -6.39 3.65
CA ARG A 140 9.20 -6.96 4.85
C ARG A 140 9.57 -5.91 5.89
N LYS A 141 9.73 -4.66 5.50
CA LYS A 141 10.16 -3.58 6.39
C LYS A 141 8.97 -2.90 7.09
N TYR A 142 7.93 -2.58 6.33
CA TYR A 142 6.79 -1.78 6.79
C TYR A 142 5.51 -2.58 6.97
N TRP A 143 5.37 -3.74 6.31
CA TRP A 143 4.22 -4.63 6.46
C TRP A 143 4.63 -6.07 6.86
N PRO A 144 5.57 -6.27 7.80
CA PRO A 144 6.00 -7.61 8.20
C PRO A 144 4.91 -8.37 8.95
N ARG A 145 5.00 -9.69 8.91
CA ARG A 145 4.40 -10.54 9.93
C ARG A 145 5.25 -10.47 11.22
N LEU A 146 4.63 -10.15 12.35
CA LEU A 146 5.35 -9.81 13.59
C LEU A 146 5.61 -10.99 14.53
N ASP A 147 4.85 -12.08 14.44
CA ASP A 147 4.90 -13.26 15.33
C ASP A 147 5.92 -14.33 14.88
N THR A 148 6.74 -14.05 13.88
CA THR A 148 7.71 -15.01 13.31
C THR A 148 8.91 -14.33 12.67
N ALA A 149 10.06 -15.00 12.68
CA ALA A 149 11.27 -14.60 11.95
C ALA A 149 11.34 -15.18 10.53
N VAL A 150 10.44 -16.11 10.21
CA VAL A 150 10.50 -16.89 8.99
C VAL A 150 9.90 -16.06 7.86
N ARG A 151 10.77 -15.60 6.94
CA ARG A 151 10.36 -14.74 5.80
C ARG A 151 9.26 -15.33 4.92
N ASN A 152 9.15 -16.64 4.82
CA ASN A 152 8.10 -17.28 4.02
C ASN A 152 6.71 -17.10 4.65
N ASP A 153 6.64 -16.88 5.95
CA ASP A 153 5.37 -16.65 6.65
C ASP A 153 4.80 -15.26 6.34
N ASP A 154 5.62 -14.32 5.85
CA ASP A 154 5.16 -13.02 5.37
C ASP A 154 4.24 -13.17 4.14
N LEU A 155 4.58 -14.07 3.20
CA LEU A 155 3.77 -14.33 2.00
C LEU A 155 2.37 -14.82 2.37
N PHE A 156 2.29 -15.66 3.40
CA PHE A 156 1.02 -16.13 3.94
C PHE A 156 0.22 -14.97 4.52
N PHE A 157 0.84 -14.13 5.36
CA PHE A 157 0.17 -12.98 5.95
C PHE A 157 -0.35 -11.99 4.88
N TRP A 158 0.45 -11.67 3.86
CA TRP A 158 0.01 -10.80 2.77
C TRP A 158 -1.11 -11.44 1.94
N SER A 159 -1.08 -12.76 1.73
CA SER A 159 -2.19 -13.48 1.10
C SER A 159 -3.47 -13.38 1.92
N GLU A 160 -3.39 -13.48 3.25
CA GLU A 160 -4.55 -13.30 4.13
C GLU A 160 -5.08 -11.86 4.09
N GLN A 161 -4.21 -10.85 4.06
CA GLN A 161 -4.64 -9.45 3.94
C GLN A 161 -5.32 -9.19 2.59
N TRP A 162 -4.79 -9.77 1.51
CA TRP A 162 -5.42 -9.71 0.20
C TRP A 162 -6.79 -10.42 0.20
N ASP A 163 -6.85 -11.68 0.63
CA ASP A 163 -8.08 -12.46 0.63
C ASP A 163 -9.17 -11.78 1.47
N ASN A 164 -8.83 -11.35 2.69
CA ASN A 164 -9.78 -10.77 3.61
C ASN A 164 -10.19 -9.34 3.27
N HIS A 165 -9.34 -8.54 2.63
CA HIS A 165 -9.59 -7.11 2.44
C HIS A 165 -9.36 -6.65 1.00
N GLY A 166 -8.22 -7.02 0.40
CA GLY A 166 -7.86 -6.63 -0.95
C GLY A 166 -8.88 -7.06 -2.01
N THR A 167 -9.45 -8.26 -1.90
CA THR A 167 -10.50 -8.75 -2.82
C THR A 167 -11.75 -7.87 -2.85
N CYS A 168 -11.97 -7.05 -1.82
CA CYS A 168 -13.08 -6.11 -1.70
C CYS A 168 -12.73 -4.70 -2.21
N SER A 169 -11.55 -4.49 -2.78
CA SER A 169 -11.10 -3.16 -3.23
C SER A 169 -11.41 -2.87 -4.70
N SER A 170 -11.79 -3.88 -5.49
CA SER A 170 -11.88 -3.82 -6.96
C SER A 170 -10.56 -3.46 -7.67
N MET A 171 -9.43 -3.52 -6.96
CA MET A 171 -8.08 -3.34 -7.53
C MET A 171 -7.45 -4.70 -7.84
N HIS A 172 -6.39 -4.70 -8.67
CA HIS A 172 -5.50 -5.86 -8.73
C HIS A 172 -4.54 -5.88 -7.52
N PRO A 173 -4.00 -7.05 -7.13
CA PRO A 173 -3.16 -7.13 -5.94
C PRO A 173 -2.00 -6.14 -5.91
N PRO A 174 -1.16 -5.98 -6.96
CA PRO A 174 -0.05 -5.01 -6.91
C PRO A 174 -0.51 -3.58 -6.62
N ASP A 175 -1.61 -3.14 -7.23
CA ASP A 175 -2.16 -1.79 -7.04
C ASP A 175 -2.65 -1.58 -5.61
N PHE A 176 -3.28 -2.60 -5.01
CA PHE A 176 -3.73 -2.56 -3.62
C PHE A 176 -2.58 -2.37 -2.63
N PHE A 177 -1.49 -3.13 -2.77
CA PHE A 177 -0.32 -3.01 -1.89
C PHE A 177 0.42 -1.69 -2.13
N ASN A 178 0.58 -1.25 -3.38
CA ASN A 178 1.20 0.03 -3.71
C ASN A 178 0.38 1.22 -3.18
N LEU A 179 -0.96 1.15 -3.24
CA LEU A 179 -1.83 2.15 -2.63
C LEU A 179 -1.67 2.18 -1.10
N ALA A 180 -1.60 1.02 -0.46
CA ALA A 180 -1.37 0.96 0.98
C ALA A 180 -0.05 1.64 1.38
N PHE A 181 1.04 1.44 0.63
CA PHE A 181 2.30 2.15 0.85
C PHE A 181 2.18 3.64 0.60
N LYS A 182 1.53 4.06 -0.51
CA LYS A 182 1.27 5.48 -0.81
C LYS A 182 0.58 6.15 0.36
N ILE A 183 -0.44 5.50 0.94
CA ILE A 183 -1.20 6.03 2.09
C ILE A 183 -0.33 6.05 3.35
N TYR A 184 0.35 4.93 3.66
CA TYR A 184 1.18 4.78 4.86
C TYR A 184 2.28 5.84 4.94
N HIS A 185 2.94 6.15 3.82
CA HIS A 185 4.03 7.13 3.78
C HIS A 185 3.59 8.60 3.84
N LYS A 186 2.28 8.92 3.79
CA LYS A 186 1.80 10.32 3.92
C LYS A 186 2.08 10.89 5.31
N LYS A 187 1.98 10.06 6.35
CA LYS A 187 2.03 10.47 7.76
C LYS A 187 2.68 9.37 8.58
N GLU A 188 3.91 9.60 9.02
CA GLU A 188 4.61 8.68 9.92
C GLU A 188 4.13 8.91 11.36
N LEU A 189 3.36 7.96 11.89
CA LEU A 189 2.64 8.10 13.16
C LEU A 189 3.55 8.27 14.37
N LYS A 190 4.70 7.58 14.39
CA LYS A 190 5.62 7.71 15.52
C LYS A 190 6.19 9.12 15.59
N THR A 191 6.59 9.70 14.47
CA THR A 191 7.09 11.08 14.38
C THR A 191 6.05 12.08 14.84
N ILE A 192 4.78 11.91 14.42
CA ILE A 192 3.66 12.75 14.89
C ILE A 192 3.56 12.73 16.42
N LEU A 193 3.59 11.53 17.02
CA LEU A 193 3.54 11.38 18.48
C LEU A 193 4.77 11.97 19.18
N GLN A 194 5.97 11.72 18.64
CA GLN A 194 7.23 12.17 19.23
C GLN A 194 7.37 13.70 19.23
N ASN A 195 6.87 14.38 18.21
CA ASN A 195 6.91 15.84 18.14
C ASN A 195 6.12 16.51 19.28
N GLU A 196 5.13 15.81 19.84
CA GLU A 196 4.34 16.24 21.00
C GLU A 196 4.80 15.58 22.32
N GLY A 197 6.01 15.02 22.33
CA GLY A 197 6.61 14.40 23.52
C GLY A 197 6.07 13.01 23.89
N ILE A 198 5.21 12.41 23.06
CA ILE A 198 4.71 11.04 23.25
C ILE A 198 5.73 10.07 22.65
N ILE A 199 6.73 9.69 23.46
CA ILE A 199 7.90 8.93 23.03
C ILE A 199 7.78 7.46 23.49
N PRO A 200 8.04 6.47 22.61
CA PRO A 200 8.01 5.07 23.00
C PRO A 200 9.14 4.74 24.00
N GLY A 201 8.87 3.82 24.92
CA GLY A 201 9.81 3.40 25.98
C GLY A 201 9.69 4.22 27.27
N GLY A 202 8.74 5.14 27.36
CA GLY A 202 8.44 5.88 28.58
C GLY A 202 7.88 4.99 29.70
N ILE A 203 8.23 5.30 30.95
CA ILE A 203 7.72 4.59 32.14
C ILE A 203 6.39 5.16 32.67
N LYS A 204 5.98 6.34 32.18
CA LYS A 204 4.74 7.01 32.56
C LYS A 204 3.71 6.84 31.45
N PRO A 205 2.42 6.64 31.78
CA PRO A 205 1.36 6.64 30.77
C PRO A 205 1.11 8.06 30.25
N GLU A 206 0.58 8.13 29.03
CA GLU A 206 -0.06 9.30 28.45
C GLU A 206 -1.57 9.11 28.49
N THR A 207 -2.33 10.21 28.45
CA THR A 207 -3.78 10.07 28.36
C THR A 207 -4.18 9.63 26.95
N SER A 208 -5.17 8.73 26.83
CA SER A 208 -5.71 8.32 25.53
C SER A 208 -6.24 9.50 24.72
N GLN A 209 -6.79 10.52 25.38
CA GLN A 209 -7.23 11.76 24.74
C GLN A 209 -6.06 12.53 24.13
N LYS A 210 -4.94 12.71 24.85
CA LYS A 210 -3.76 13.38 24.31
C LYS A 210 -3.18 12.64 23.10
N ILE A 211 -3.13 11.30 23.13
CA ILE A 211 -2.71 10.48 21.98
C ILE A 211 -3.65 10.72 20.79
N PHE A 212 -4.96 10.68 21.02
CA PHE A 212 -5.98 10.92 19.99
C PHE A 212 -5.83 12.30 19.36
N ASP A 213 -5.80 13.37 20.17
CA ASP A 213 -5.72 14.77 19.73
C ASP A 213 -4.43 15.04 18.95
N THR A 214 -3.32 14.44 19.38
CA THR A 214 -2.01 14.53 18.71
C THR A 214 -2.09 13.95 17.29
N ILE A 215 -2.71 12.78 17.15
CA ILE A 215 -2.86 12.13 15.84
C ILE A 215 -3.85 12.92 14.97
N GLU A 216 -4.99 13.33 15.52
CA GLU A 216 -6.00 14.15 14.81
C GLU A 216 -5.35 15.41 14.23
N THR A 217 -4.61 16.15 15.05
CA THR A 217 -3.86 17.34 14.63
C THR A 217 -2.82 16.98 13.57
N GLY A 218 -2.02 15.92 13.79
CA GLY A 218 -0.95 15.50 12.89
C GLY A 218 -1.43 15.08 11.49
N ILE A 219 -2.66 14.58 11.37
CA ILE A 219 -3.27 14.20 10.09
C ILE A 219 -4.16 15.28 9.47
N GLY A 220 -4.21 16.48 10.05
CA GLY A 220 -4.92 17.64 9.48
C GLY A 220 -6.33 17.86 10.02
N GLY A 221 -6.60 17.47 11.26
CA GLY A 221 -7.88 17.67 11.95
C GLY A 221 -8.92 16.60 11.64
N PHE A 222 -8.49 15.41 11.20
CA PHE A 222 -9.39 14.28 10.94
C PHE A 222 -9.32 13.26 12.06
N LYS A 223 -10.46 12.69 12.42
CA LYS A 223 -10.58 11.78 13.57
C LYS A 223 -10.00 10.40 13.26
N PRO A 224 -8.94 9.94 13.96
CA PRO A 224 -8.45 8.57 13.85
C PRO A 224 -9.30 7.60 14.68
N GLN A 225 -8.99 6.31 14.63
CA GLN A 225 -9.35 5.38 15.72
C GLN A 225 -8.07 4.90 16.43
N ILE A 226 -8.07 4.86 17.75
CA ILE A 226 -6.98 4.30 18.56
C ILE A 226 -7.50 3.11 19.37
N GLU A 227 -6.71 2.05 19.43
CA GLU A 227 -7.03 0.83 20.16
C GLU A 227 -5.85 0.43 21.05
N CYS A 228 -6.17 -0.03 22.26
CA CYS A 228 -5.21 -0.45 23.25
C CYS A 228 -5.36 -1.93 23.60
N LEU A 229 -4.29 -2.50 24.13
CA LEU A 229 -4.26 -3.88 24.61
C LEU A 229 -3.81 -3.91 26.07
N ARG A 230 -4.58 -4.57 26.93
CA ARG A 230 -4.23 -4.75 28.35
C ARG A 230 -3.28 -5.93 28.55
N VAL A 231 -2.11 -5.69 29.13
CA VAL A 231 -1.12 -6.71 29.52
C VAL A 231 -0.64 -6.45 30.94
N GLN A 232 -0.71 -7.47 31.81
CA GLN A 232 -0.25 -7.39 33.21
C GLN A 232 -0.72 -6.10 33.92
N ASN A 233 -2.03 -5.84 33.83
CA ASN A 233 -2.75 -4.68 34.40
C ASN A 233 -2.43 -3.29 33.79
N LYS A 234 -1.60 -3.20 32.76
CA LYS A 234 -1.33 -1.95 32.03
C LYS A 234 -1.96 -1.97 30.64
N ASP A 235 -2.45 -0.83 30.17
CA ASP A 235 -2.93 -0.65 28.80
C ASP A 235 -1.82 -0.11 27.93
N TYR A 236 -1.59 -0.74 26.79
CA TYR A 236 -0.57 -0.30 25.84
C TYR A 236 -1.22 0.10 24.52
N LEU A 237 -0.76 1.20 23.93
CA LEU A 237 -1.16 1.61 22.60
C LEU A 237 -0.84 0.48 21.60
N TYR A 238 -1.87 -0.02 20.91
CA TYR A 238 -1.75 -1.21 20.09
C TYR A 238 -1.91 -0.90 18.60
N GLN A 239 -3.04 -0.30 18.21
CA GLN A 239 -3.33 0.02 16.82
C GLN A 239 -3.83 1.45 16.67
N ILE A 240 -3.46 2.06 15.54
CA ILE A 240 -4.00 3.33 15.07
C ILE A 240 -4.56 3.11 13.68
N LYS A 241 -5.76 3.63 13.44
CA LYS A 241 -6.50 3.48 12.19
C LYS A 241 -6.79 4.87 11.63
N LEU A 242 -6.37 5.11 10.39
CA LEU A 242 -6.67 6.36 9.67
C LEU A 242 -7.65 6.06 8.55
N CYS A 243 -8.67 6.90 8.41
CA CYS A 243 -9.70 6.73 7.38
C CYS A 243 -9.46 7.69 6.22
N LEU A 244 -9.68 7.20 5.01
CA LEU A 244 -9.50 7.94 3.77
C LEU A 244 -10.72 7.75 2.86
N ASP A 245 -10.89 8.64 1.89
CA ASP A 245 -11.81 8.42 0.79
C ASP A 245 -11.51 7.14 0.00
N LYS A 246 -12.39 6.79 -0.95
CA LYS A 246 -12.27 5.55 -1.71
C LYS A 246 -11.01 5.48 -2.57
N THR A 247 -10.46 6.62 -2.97
CA THR A 247 -9.23 6.69 -3.77
C THR A 247 -7.98 6.63 -2.90
N GLY A 248 -8.12 6.80 -1.58
CA GLY A 248 -7.01 6.86 -0.65
C GLY A 248 -6.25 8.18 -0.73
N ASP A 249 -6.81 9.23 -1.33
CA ASP A 249 -6.13 10.51 -1.54
C ASP A 249 -6.34 11.46 -0.38
N LYS A 250 -7.55 11.56 0.15
CA LYS A 250 -7.89 12.49 1.24
C LYS A 250 -8.23 11.75 2.52
N TYR A 251 -7.69 12.24 3.63
CA TYR A 251 -8.15 11.83 4.95
C TYR A 251 -9.60 12.27 5.17
N LYS A 252 -10.27 11.53 6.04
CA LYS A 252 -11.62 11.81 6.52
C LYS A 252 -11.75 11.31 7.95
N ASP A 253 -12.78 11.77 8.64
CA ASP A 253 -13.13 11.23 9.96
C ASP A 253 -13.45 9.74 9.86
N CYS A 254 -12.82 8.96 10.73
CA CYS A 254 -13.27 7.61 10.99
C CYS A 254 -14.64 7.62 11.69
N PRO A 255 -15.50 6.62 11.43
CA PRO A 255 -16.70 6.43 12.23
C PRO A 255 -16.34 5.96 13.64
N GLY A 256 -17.25 6.20 14.59
CA GLY A 256 -17.08 5.74 15.97
C GLY A 256 -17.17 4.21 16.13
N PRO A 257 -16.72 3.66 17.27
CA PRO A 257 -16.04 4.36 18.37
C PRO A 257 -14.58 4.70 18.03
N LEU A 258 -14.15 5.90 18.46
CA LEU A 258 -12.85 6.48 18.09
C LEU A 258 -11.73 6.12 19.06
N ILE A 259 -12.02 6.10 20.37
CA ILE A 259 -11.04 5.76 21.40
C ILE A 259 -11.48 4.45 22.05
N LYS A 260 -10.77 3.36 21.76
CA LYS A 260 -10.91 2.05 22.43
C LYS A 260 -9.69 1.81 23.32
N CYS A 261 -9.45 2.77 24.19
CA CYS A 261 -8.37 2.79 25.15
C CYS A 261 -8.90 3.30 26.49
N PRO A 262 -8.43 2.78 27.64
CA PRO A 262 -8.63 3.42 28.93
C PRO A 262 -7.95 4.79 29.00
N MET A 263 -8.15 5.49 30.12
CA MET A 263 -7.59 6.84 30.31
C MET A 263 -6.06 6.83 30.22
N ASP A 264 -5.41 5.94 30.98
CA ASP A 264 -3.95 5.84 31.02
C ASP A 264 -3.45 4.82 30.00
N VAL A 265 -2.58 5.26 29.09
CA VAL A 265 -2.04 4.43 28.01
C VAL A 265 -0.51 4.51 28.01
N TYR A 266 0.13 3.34 28.08
CA TYR A 266 1.57 3.21 27.92
C TYR A 266 1.93 3.10 26.43
N PHE A 267 3.01 3.77 26.03
CA PHE A 267 3.62 3.61 24.71
C PHE A 267 4.99 2.94 24.87
N PRO A 268 5.05 1.60 24.79
CA PRO A 268 6.23 0.84 25.18
C PRO A 268 7.34 0.86 24.13
#